data_AF-A0A6J2TL74-F1
#
_entry.id   AF-A0A6J2TL74-F1
#
_cell.length_a   1.000
_cell.length_b   1.000
_cell.length_c   1.000
_cell.angle_alpha   90.00
_cell.angle_beta   90.00
_cell.angle_gamma   90.00
#
_symmetry.space_group_name_H-M   'P 1'
#
loop_
_entity.id
_entity.type
_entity.pdbx_description
1 polymer ?
#
loop_
_entity_poly.entity_id
_entity_poly.type
_entity_poly.pdbx_seq_one_letter_code
_entity_poly.pdbx_strand_id
1 'polypeptide(L)'
;MAAQISMEDIRDLEFHLSTRKQWSDDPLFSEIVAQAEYAIEQGVLPERIYQGSSGSYFVKDSSARCLAVFKPKDEEPYGRLNPKWTKWMHKLCCPCCFGRACLIPNQGYLSEAGASLVDRKLNLNVVPKTRVVRLVAESFNYARIDRQKAKLKKRIKEHYPSAHFNRMSLPLKTGSFQLFVEGYKDADYWLRRFESEQLSPALAKSFQLQFERLVVLDYIIRNTDRGNDNWLIKYVAPKVLNLVGGTGGKSMASVPRAAQPATQVLDINGTLSTGRPDAELIRAAGGVVPMPASMAHDTPSKREIPSASSNSSSDEERPTTSTSPQTTIKKEADWNVVEAPQIKIAAIDNGLAFPFKHPDSWRAYPYHWAWLPQAKRPFSEDIKELVLPQLSDMNFVEEICTDLLYLFQQDRGFDKRLFERQMSVMRGQILNLTQALRDGKSPVQLVQMPAVIVERSSGSRFFSFTQRFQNKSPFFSWC
;
A
#
# COMPACT_ATOMS: atom_id res chain seq x y z
N MET A 1 -28.89 16.93 36.96
CA MET A 1 -29.07 15.51 36.56
C MET A 1 -27.80 15.05 35.87
N ALA A 2 -27.26 13.87 36.19
CA ALA A 2 -26.17 13.30 35.41
C ALA A 2 -26.71 12.77 34.08
N ALA A 3 -26.04 13.04 32.97
CA ALA A 3 -26.41 12.46 31.68
C ALA A 3 -26.03 10.97 31.67
N GLN A 4 -26.99 10.10 31.36
CA GLN A 4 -26.69 8.69 31.07
C GLN A 4 -25.97 8.59 29.72
N ILE A 5 -24.64 8.60 29.77
CA ILE A 5 -23.78 8.24 28.64
C ILE A 5 -24.12 6.79 28.24
N SER A 6 -24.51 6.55 26.99
CA SER A 6 -24.89 5.20 26.56
C SER A 6 -23.65 4.31 26.38
N MET A 7 -23.84 2.99 26.38
CA MET A 7 -22.74 2.07 26.04
C MET A 7 -22.19 2.28 24.62
N GLU A 8 -22.92 2.92 23.71
CA GLU A 8 -22.40 3.28 22.39
C GLU A 8 -21.58 4.57 22.43
N ASP A 9 -21.92 5.53 23.30
CA ASP A 9 -21.11 6.74 23.55
C ASP A 9 -19.80 6.40 24.27
N ILE A 10 -19.86 5.54 25.30
CA ILE A 10 -18.64 5.04 25.97
C ILE A 10 -17.74 4.39 24.92
N ARG A 11 -18.28 3.48 24.11
CA ARG A 11 -17.50 2.79 23.06
C ARG A 11 -16.96 3.71 21.97
N ASP A 12 -17.72 4.69 21.47
CA ASP A 12 -17.22 5.58 20.42
C ASP A 12 -16.30 6.71 20.99
N LEU A 13 -16.39 7.08 22.28
CA LEU A 13 -15.44 7.98 22.96
C LEU A 13 -14.15 7.26 23.37
N GLU A 14 -14.26 6.07 23.97
CA GLU A 14 -13.15 5.12 24.11
C GLU A 14 -12.51 4.87 22.74
N PHE A 15 -13.30 4.75 21.67
CA PHE A 15 -12.78 4.57 20.32
C PHE A 15 -12.03 5.79 19.79
N HIS A 16 -12.50 7.03 19.99
CA HIS A 16 -11.78 8.22 19.51
C HIS A 16 -10.48 8.49 20.30
N LEU A 17 -10.46 8.11 21.58
CA LEU A 17 -9.23 8.06 22.39
C LEU A 17 -8.38 6.82 22.06
N SER A 18 -8.98 5.77 21.50
CA SER A 18 -8.32 4.55 21.05
C SER A 18 -7.69 4.72 19.67
N THR A 19 -8.31 5.35 18.66
CA THR A 19 -7.69 5.53 17.32
C THR A 19 -6.35 6.25 17.41
N ARG A 20 -6.28 7.33 18.21
CA ARG A 20 -5.03 8.05 18.53
C ARG A 20 -4.00 7.23 19.34
N LYS A 21 -4.37 6.02 19.78
CA LYS A 21 -3.51 5.03 20.47
C LYS A 21 -3.48 3.65 19.77
N GLN A 22 -4.23 3.44 18.69
CA GLN A 22 -4.56 2.11 18.17
C GLN A 22 -3.36 1.45 17.50
N TRP A 23 -2.42 2.28 17.05
CA TRP A 23 -1.14 1.90 16.48
C TRP A 23 -0.03 2.68 17.18
N SER A 24 0.03 2.56 18.51
CA SER A 24 1.16 3.06 19.30
C SER A 24 2.50 2.41 18.93
N ASP A 25 2.47 1.27 18.22
CA ASP A 25 3.63 0.65 17.56
C ASP A 25 4.05 1.37 16.26
N ASP A 26 3.27 2.34 15.79
CA ASP A 26 3.42 2.95 14.47
C ASP A 26 2.90 4.42 14.44
N PRO A 27 3.63 5.36 15.07
CA PRO A 27 3.22 6.76 15.14
C PRO A 27 3.00 7.40 13.76
N LEU A 28 3.84 7.05 12.78
CA LEU A 28 3.73 7.56 11.41
C LEU A 28 2.42 7.11 10.72
N PHE A 29 2.00 5.86 10.92
CA PHE A 29 0.70 5.43 10.39
C PHE A 29 -0.46 6.13 11.11
N SER A 30 -0.36 6.31 12.42
CA SER A 30 -1.34 7.06 13.22
C SER A 30 -1.46 8.52 12.76
N GLU A 31 -0.34 9.17 12.41
CA GLU A 31 -0.32 10.52 11.87
C GLU A 31 -1.01 10.61 10.51
N ILE A 32 -0.71 9.69 9.58
CA ILE A 32 -1.33 9.67 8.25
C ILE A 32 -2.85 9.45 8.33
N VAL A 33 -3.33 8.63 9.27
CA VAL A 33 -4.77 8.49 9.54
C VAL A 33 -5.36 9.79 10.10
N ALA A 34 -4.68 10.46 11.03
CA ALA A 34 -5.14 11.74 11.57
C ALA A 34 -5.15 12.87 10.51
N GLN A 35 -4.17 12.90 9.59
CA GLN A 35 -4.16 13.83 8.45
C GLN A 35 -5.35 13.58 7.51
N ALA A 36 -5.71 12.31 7.29
CA ALA A 36 -6.89 11.94 6.50
C ALA A 36 -8.22 12.30 7.18
N GLU A 37 -8.34 12.06 8.50
CA GLU A 37 -9.52 12.48 9.29
C GLU A 37 -9.69 14.01 9.24
N TYR A 38 -8.61 14.76 9.48
CA TYR A 38 -8.63 16.23 9.39
C TYR A 38 -8.97 16.74 7.97
N ALA A 39 -8.44 16.12 6.92
CA ALA A 39 -8.76 16.48 5.53
C ALA A 39 -10.27 16.30 5.24
N ILE A 40 -10.88 15.22 5.74
CA ILE A 40 -12.33 15.00 5.64
C ILE A 40 -13.11 16.08 6.38
N GLU A 41 -12.69 16.48 7.59
CA GLU A 41 -13.33 17.57 8.36
C GLU A 41 -13.25 18.92 7.65
N GLN A 42 -12.16 19.21 6.93
CA GLN A 42 -12.03 20.39 6.06
C GLN A 42 -12.75 20.25 4.70
N GLY A 43 -13.49 19.15 4.48
CA GLY A 43 -14.28 18.93 3.26
C GLY A 43 -13.52 18.32 2.08
N VAL A 44 -12.25 17.95 2.23
CA VAL A 44 -11.46 17.23 1.22
C VAL A 44 -11.84 15.75 1.27
N LEU A 45 -12.99 15.42 0.67
CA LEU A 45 -13.57 14.08 0.74
C LEU A 45 -12.78 13.04 -0.09
N PRO A 46 -12.65 11.79 0.39
CA PRO A 46 -12.09 10.67 -0.36
C PRO A 46 -12.80 10.46 -1.70
N GLU A 47 -12.01 10.35 -2.77
CA GLU A 47 -12.49 10.24 -4.14
C GLU A 47 -12.68 8.77 -4.53
N ARG A 48 -13.79 8.44 -5.20
CA ARG A 48 -14.11 7.05 -5.54
C ARG A 48 -13.28 6.55 -6.72
N ILE A 49 -12.63 5.40 -6.54
CA ILE A 49 -11.97 4.65 -7.62
C ILE A 49 -13.04 3.89 -8.41
N TYR A 50 -13.14 4.14 -9.71
CA TYR A 50 -14.16 3.52 -10.58
C TYR A 50 -13.73 2.17 -11.17
N GLN A 51 -12.43 1.90 -11.27
CA GLN A 51 -11.83 0.61 -11.64
C GLN A 51 -12.05 -0.46 -10.53
N GLY A 52 -11.52 -1.67 -10.70
CA GLY A 52 -11.69 -2.79 -9.75
C GLY A 52 -13.14 -3.28 -9.61
N SER A 53 -13.45 -4.08 -8.58
CA SER A 53 -14.79 -4.68 -8.38
C SER A 53 -15.51 -4.39 -7.07
N SER A 54 -14.92 -3.57 -6.19
CA SER A 54 -15.44 -3.11 -4.89
C SER A 54 -15.78 -1.61 -4.89
N GLY A 55 -16.28 -1.10 -3.76
CA GLY A 55 -16.02 0.29 -3.36
C GLY A 55 -14.57 0.44 -2.88
N SER A 56 -13.81 1.32 -3.52
CA SER A 56 -12.44 1.70 -3.15
C SER A 56 -12.30 3.22 -3.32
N TYR A 57 -11.51 3.87 -2.47
CA TYR A 57 -11.43 5.32 -2.38
C TYR A 57 -9.98 5.81 -2.24
N PHE A 58 -9.58 6.83 -3.02
CA PHE A 58 -8.37 7.60 -2.77
C PHE A 58 -8.63 8.58 -1.62
N VAL A 59 -7.99 8.34 -0.48
CA VAL A 59 -8.01 9.22 0.70
C VAL A 59 -6.87 10.22 0.57
N LYS A 60 -7.15 11.49 0.88
CA LYS A 60 -6.27 12.63 0.60
C LYS A 60 -5.88 13.39 1.86
N ASP A 61 -4.81 14.18 1.78
CA ASP A 61 -4.50 15.20 2.78
C ASP A 61 -5.27 16.51 2.51
N SER A 62 -5.09 17.51 3.37
CA SER A 62 -5.67 18.85 3.19
C SER A 62 -5.15 19.61 1.96
N SER A 63 -4.05 19.15 1.35
CA SER A 63 -3.50 19.64 0.08
C SER A 63 -4.00 18.84 -1.13
N ALA A 64 -5.02 17.98 -0.95
CA ALA A 64 -5.59 17.07 -1.94
C ALA A 64 -4.62 16.02 -2.53
N ARG A 65 -3.43 15.80 -1.94
CA ARG A 65 -2.49 14.74 -2.31
C ARG A 65 -2.97 13.39 -1.79
N CYS A 66 -2.78 12.31 -2.54
CA CYS A 66 -3.26 10.98 -2.14
C CYS A 66 -2.38 10.35 -1.04
N LEU A 67 -2.94 10.17 0.15
CA LEU A 67 -2.29 9.51 1.29
C LEU A 67 -2.43 7.98 1.23
N ALA A 68 -3.62 7.49 0.85
CA ALA A 68 -3.96 6.08 0.97
C ALA A 68 -5.09 5.65 0.03
N VAL A 69 -5.20 4.33 -0.20
CA VAL A 69 -6.40 3.68 -0.72
C VAL A 69 -7.18 3.07 0.45
N PHE A 70 -8.45 3.44 0.58
CA PHE A 70 -9.37 2.89 1.58
C PHE A 70 -10.44 2.00 0.93
N LYS A 71 -10.61 0.78 1.46
CA LYS A 71 -11.60 -0.20 0.99
C LYS A 71 -12.56 -0.56 2.13
N PRO A 72 -13.73 0.09 2.24
CA PRO A 72 -14.69 -0.20 3.31
C PRO A 72 -15.35 -1.58 3.13
N LYS A 73 -15.35 -2.36 4.21
CA LYS A 73 -15.83 -3.75 4.30
C LYS A 73 -17.24 -3.95 3.73
N ASP A 74 -18.14 -3.00 3.98
CA ASP A 74 -19.54 -3.10 3.60
C ASP A 74 -19.79 -2.79 2.11
N GLU A 75 -18.75 -2.33 1.39
CA GLU A 75 -18.75 -2.08 -0.07
C GLU A 75 -17.87 -3.07 -0.85
N GLU A 76 -17.34 -4.10 -0.20
CA GLU A 76 -16.70 -5.25 -0.85
C GLU A 76 -17.64 -5.94 -1.87
N PRO A 77 -17.15 -6.80 -2.78
CA PRO A 77 -17.99 -7.45 -3.79
C PRO A 77 -19.21 -8.21 -3.23
N TYR A 78 -19.12 -8.71 -2.00
CA TYR A 78 -20.21 -9.38 -1.26
C TYR A 78 -20.85 -8.51 -0.16
N GLY A 79 -20.38 -7.27 0.00
CA GLY A 79 -20.83 -6.30 0.97
C GLY A 79 -22.27 -5.85 0.76
N ARG A 80 -22.97 -5.57 1.87
CA ARG A 80 -24.40 -5.21 1.87
C ARG A 80 -24.68 -3.89 1.15
N LEU A 81 -23.68 -3.02 1.01
CA LEU A 81 -23.75 -1.71 0.36
C LEU A 81 -22.80 -1.60 -0.85
N ASN A 82 -22.45 -2.72 -1.51
CA ASN A 82 -21.66 -2.70 -2.74
C ASN A 82 -22.30 -1.74 -3.80
N PRO A 83 -21.60 -0.66 -4.21
CA PRO A 83 -22.14 0.31 -5.15
C PRO A 83 -22.10 -0.15 -6.63
N LYS A 84 -21.64 -1.37 -6.94
CA LYS A 84 -21.67 -1.96 -8.28
C LYS A 84 -22.80 -3.00 -8.37
N TRP A 85 -24.01 -2.51 -8.67
CA TRP A 85 -25.31 -3.23 -8.62
C TRP A 85 -25.36 -4.55 -9.43
N THR A 86 -24.57 -4.68 -10.49
CA THR A 86 -24.56 -5.84 -11.41
C THR A 86 -24.36 -7.19 -10.72
N LYS A 87 -23.57 -7.25 -9.62
CA LYS A 87 -23.38 -8.50 -8.87
C LYS A 87 -24.59 -8.91 -8.02
N TRP A 88 -25.53 -8.01 -7.71
CA TRP A 88 -26.79 -8.40 -7.03
C TRP A 88 -27.71 -9.19 -7.96
N MET A 89 -27.84 -8.74 -9.21
CA MET A 89 -28.64 -9.43 -10.23
C MET A 89 -28.09 -10.85 -10.51
N HIS A 90 -26.77 -10.99 -10.66
CA HIS A 90 -26.14 -12.31 -10.87
C HIS A 90 -26.26 -13.23 -9.64
N LYS A 91 -26.29 -12.66 -8.42
CA LYS A 91 -26.48 -13.40 -7.15
C LYS A 91 -27.87 -14.04 -7.02
N LEU A 92 -28.89 -13.53 -7.73
CA LEU A 92 -30.19 -14.20 -7.85
C LEU A 92 -30.20 -15.27 -8.95
N CYS A 93 -29.49 -15.06 -10.07
CA CYS A 93 -29.62 -15.91 -11.25
C CYS A 93 -28.70 -17.17 -11.27
N CYS A 94 -27.50 -17.12 -10.69
CA CYS A 94 -26.55 -18.26 -10.74
C CYS A 94 -25.85 -18.51 -9.38
N PRO A 95 -26.54 -19.12 -8.39
CA PRO A 95 -25.96 -19.35 -7.05
C PRO A 95 -24.77 -20.34 -7.03
N CYS A 96 -24.59 -21.15 -8.07
CA CYS A 96 -23.52 -22.16 -8.16
C CYS A 96 -22.22 -21.68 -8.84
N CYS A 97 -22.22 -20.52 -9.52
CA CYS A 97 -21.08 -20.07 -10.34
C CYS A 97 -20.33 -18.85 -9.78
N PHE A 98 -20.87 -18.15 -8.77
CA PHE A 98 -20.38 -16.83 -8.36
C PHE A 98 -19.76 -16.79 -6.96
N GLY A 99 -18.49 -17.20 -6.89
CA GLY A 99 -17.61 -16.87 -5.76
C GLY A 99 -16.39 -17.77 -5.67
N ARG A 100 -15.31 -17.25 -5.07
CA ARG A 100 -14.14 -18.07 -4.73
C ARG A 100 -14.48 -18.94 -3.52
N ALA A 101 -15.03 -20.13 -3.76
CA ALA A 101 -15.53 -21.07 -2.73
C ALA A 101 -14.47 -21.62 -1.74
N CYS A 102 -13.24 -21.14 -1.82
CA CYS A 102 -12.15 -21.36 -0.87
C CYS A 102 -11.86 -20.15 0.05
N LEU A 103 -12.49 -18.99 -0.17
CA LEU A 103 -12.34 -17.77 0.63
C LEU A 103 -13.52 -17.57 1.57
N ILE A 104 -13.29 -16.93 2.72
CA ILE A 104 -14.35 -16.48 3.63
C ILE A 104 -14.99 -15.20 3.05
N PRO A 105 -16.32 -15.11 2.87
CA PRO A 105 -16.96 -13.92 2.33
C PRO A 105 -16.80 -12.70 3.24
N ASN A 106 -16.68 -11.50 2.63
CA ASN A 106 -16.78 -10.21 3.33
C ASN A 106 -15.67 -9.96 4.38
N GLN A 107 -14.47 -10.49 4.13
CA GLN A 107 -13.25 -10.34 4.93
C GLN A 107 -12.06 -9.81 4.10
N GLY A 108 -12.30 -9.24 2.91
CA GLY A 108 -11.21 -8.80 2.02
C GLY A 108 -10.32 -7.73 2.66
N TYR A 109 -10.89 -6.84 3.47
CA TYR A 109 -10.13 -5.87 4.26
C TYR A 109 -9.15 -6.49 5.28
N LEU A 110 -9.43 -7.70 5.78
CA LEU A 110 -8.52 -8.46 6.67
C LEU A 110 -7.44 -9.17 5.87
N SER A 111 -7.76 -9.64 4.66
CA SER A 111 -6.77 -10.20 3.73
C SER A 111 -5.75 -9.14 3.30
N GLU A 112 -6.18 -7.90 3.04
CA GLU A 112 -5.30 -6.75 2.76
C GLU A 112 -4.36 -6.43 3.93
N ALA A 113 -4.90 -6.28 5.15
CA ALA A 113 -4.10 -6.01 6.34
C ALA A 113 -3.19 -7.20 6.71
N GLY A 114 -3.65 -8.44 6.50
CA GLY A 114 -2.91 -9.67 6.75
C GLY A 114 -1.73 -9.85 5.80
N ALA A 115 -1.86 -9.45 4.54
CA ALA A 115 -0.75 -9.44 3.60
C ALA A 115 0.34 -8.45 4.05
N SER A 116 -0.03 -7.24 4.50
CA SER A 116 0.93 -6.27 5.05
C SER A 116 1.55 -6.71 6.39
N LEU A 117 0.85 -7.55 7.16
CA LEU A 117 1.37 -8.15 8.39
C LEU A 117 2.44 -9.20 8.08
N VAL A 118 2.16 -10.12 7.15
CA VAL A 118 3.10 -11.15 6.69
C VAL A 118 4.33 -10.53 6.01
N ASP A 119 4.13 -9.52 5.15
CA ASP A 119 5.22 -8.76 4.53
C ASP A 119 6.18 -8.16 5.56
N ARG A 120 5.63 -7.46 6.57
CA ARG A 120 6.41 -6.82 7.65
C ARG A 120 7.15 -7.85 8.51
N LYS A 121 6.51 -8.98 8.86
CA LYS A 121 7.16 -10.04 9.67
C LYS A 121 8.33 -10.69 8.94
N LEU A 122 8.21 -10.92 7.63
CA LEU A 122 9.27 -11.51 6.80
C LEU A 122 10.27 -10.50 6.24
N ASN A 123 10.09 -9.20 6.53
CA ASN A 123 10.89 -8.10 5.99
C ASN A 123 10.95 -8.05 4.45
N LEU A 124 9.86 -8.47 3.79
CA LEU A 124 9.76 -8.48 2.32
C LEU A 124 9.73 -7.05 1.75
N ASN A 125 9.03 -6.13 2.41
CA ASN A 125 8.93 -4.71 2.06
C ASN A 125 8.42 -4.48 0.63
N VAL A 126 7.43 -5.28 0.19
CA VAL A 126 6.73 -5.11 -1.11
C VAL A 126 5.26 -4.72 -0.95
N VAL A 127 4.59 -5.04 0.16
CA VAL A 127 3.20 -4.57 0.42
C VAL A 127 3.25 -3.14 1.00
N PRO A 128 2.58 -2.14 0.36
CA PRO A 128 2.42 -0.83 0.98
C PRO A 128 1.67 -0.96 2.30
N LYS A 129 2.21 -0.36 3.38
CA LYS A 129 1.72 -0.55 4.76
C LYS A 129 0.20 -0.44 4.84
N THR A 130 -0.45 -1.50 5.28
CA THR A 130 -1.91 -1.61 5.32
C THR A 130 -2.40 -2.04 6.71
N ARG A 131 -3.35 -1.31 7.29
CA ARG A 131 -4.02 -1.69 8.54
C ARG A 131 -5.54 -1.57 8.43
N VAL A 132 -6.26 -2.14 9.40
CA VAL A 132 -7.71 -1.94 9.55
C VAL A 132 -7.97 -0.60 10.23
N VAL A 133 -8.76 0.26 9.59
CA VAL A 133 -9.12 1.61 10.06
C VAL A 133 -10.65 1.77 10.00
N ARG A 134 -11.23 2.64 10.84
CA ARG A 134 -12.63 3.10 10.69
C ARG A 134 -12.62 4.56 10.24
N LEU A 135 -13.25 4.86 9.11
CA LEU A 135 -13.42 6.24 8.61
C LEU A 135 -14.90 6.58 8.41
N VAL A 136 -15.23 7.87 8.42
CA VAL A 136 -16.54 8.41 8.05
C VAL A 136 -16.33 9.57 7.08
N ALA A 137 -16.97 9.53 5.91
CA ALA A 137 -16.90 10.60 4.91
C ALA A 137 -18.16 10.61 4.05
N GLU A 138 -18.68 11.79 3.66
CA GLU A 138 -19.96 11.86 2.94
C GLU A 138 -19.93 11.23 1.53
N SER A 139 -18.75 10.94 0.98
CA SER A 139 -18.55 10.27 -0.31
C SER A 139 -18.66 8.73 -0.28
N PHE A 140 -18.62 8.09 0.90
CA PHE A 140 -18.79 6.65 1.03
C PHE A 140 -20.24 6.19 0.77
N ASN A 141 -20.47 4.94 0.36
CA ASN A 141 -21.83 4.48 0.08
C ASN A 141 -22.58 4.10 1.36
N TYR A 142 -23.64 4.86 1.69
CA TYR A 142 -24.49 4.65 2.86
C TYR A 142 -25.93 4.40 2.46
N ALA A 143 -26.63 3.58 3.26
CA ALA A 143 -28.07 3.39 3.09
C ALA A 143 -28.83 4.73 3.17
N ARG A 144 -29.90 4.86 2.37
CA ARG A 144 -30.75 6.07 2.35
C ARG A 144 -31.23 6.46 3.75
N ILE A 145 -31.55 5.46 4.57
CA ILE A 145 -31.99 5.60 5.97
C ILE A 145 -30.92 6.29 6.83
N ASP A 146 -29.63 5.96 6.68
CA ASP A 146 -28.56 6.57 7.49
C ASP A 146 -28.30 8.02 7.08
N ARG A 147 -28.33 8.31 5.77
CA ARG A 147 -28.27 9.69 5.26
C ARG A 147 -29.48 10.52 5.71
N GLN A 148 -30.67 9.94 5.75
CA GLN A 148 -31.88 10.58 6.29
C GLN A 148 -31.78 10.82 7.80
N LYS A 149 -31.31 9.84 8.59
CA LYS A 149 -31.09 9.96 10.03
C LYS A 149 -30.08 11.06 10.37
N ALA A 150 -28.95 11.14 9.66
CA ALA A 150 -27.96 12.21 9.86
C ALA A 150 -28.57 13.60 9.57
N LYS A 151 -29.25 13.77 8.42
CA LYS A 151 -29.94 15.02 8.08
C LYS A 151 -31.06 15.40 9.07
N LEU A 152 -31.78 14.43 9.62
CA LEU A 152 -32.81 14.67 10.63
C LEU A 152 -32.20 15.12 11.96
N LYS A 153 -31.16 14.44 12.46
CA LYS A 153 -30.42 14.83 13.66
C LYS A 153 -29.85 16.24 13.55
N LYS A 154 -29.26 16.59 12.40
CA LYS A 154 -28.76 17.94 12.12
C LYS A 154 -29.86 18.99 12.27
N ARG A 155 -31.00 18.82 11.59
CA ARG A 155 -32.15 19.75 11.69
C ARG A 155 -32.73 19.87 13.11
N ILE A 156 -32.83 18.77 13.84
CA ILE A 156 -33.32 18.81 15.24
C ILE A 156 -32.32 19.56 16.13
N LYS A 157 -31.00 19.38 15.95
CA LYS A 157 -29.98 20.11 16.72
C LYS A 157 -29.94 21.61 16.38
N GLU A 158 -30.23 21.97 15.13
CA GLU A 158 -30.38 23.35 14.66
C GLU A 158 -31.61 24.04 15.28
N HIS A 159 -32.75 23.34 15.41
CA HIS A 159 -33.97 23.89 16.01
C HIS A 159 -34.00 23.80 17.54
N TYR A 160 -33.34 22.80 18.12
CA TYR A 160 -33.29 22.53 19.55
C TYR A 160 -31.81 22.32 19.98
N PRO A 161 -31.07 23.39 20.28
CA PRO A 161 -29.66 23.29 20.68
C PRO A 161 -29.43 22.43 21.94
N SER A 162 -30.43 22.29 22.80
CA SER A 162 -30.44 21.40 23.97
C SER A 162 -30.59 19.90 23.65
N ALA A 163 -31.01 19.53 22.44
CA ALA A 163 -31.15 18.13 22.05
C ALA A 163 -29.80 17.40 22.07
N HIS A 164 -29.72 16.28 22.81
CA HIS A 164 -28.53 15.44 22.84
C HIS A 164 -28.62 14.32 21.79
N PHE A 165 -27.57 14.13 21.01
CA PHE A 165 -27.47 13.05 20.03
C PHE A 165 -26.10 12.38 20.12
N ASN A 166 -26.11 11.12 20.54
CA ASN A 166 -24.97 10.23 20.73
C ASN A 166 -23.95 10.25 19.56
N ARG A 167 -24.46 10.40 18.33
CA ARG A 167 -23.64 10.77 17.18
C ARG A 167 -24.44 11.60 16.17
N MET A 168 -23.87 12.73 15.74
CA MET A 168 -24.44 13.60 14.70
C MET A 168 -24.13 13.11 13.28
N SER A 169 -22.99 12.46 13.08
CA SER A 169 -22.43 12.06 11.79
C SER A 169 -22.93 10.71 11.25
N LEU A 170 -22.62 10.45 9.99
CA LEU A 170 -22.82 9.16 9.31
C LEU A 170 -22.06 8.01 10.04
N PRO A 171 -22.40 6.73 9.78
CA PRO A 171 -21.69 5.61 10.39
C PRO A 171 -20.20 5.55 10.05
N LEU A 172 -19.36 5.31 11.05
CA LEU A 172 -17.97 4.90 10.85
C LEU A 172 -17.94 3.54 10.13
N LYS A 173 -17.32 3.48 8.95
CA LYS A 173 -17.10 2.28 8.14
C LYS A 173 -15.74 1.68 8.47
N THR A 174 -15.69 0.41 8.86
CA THR A 174 -14.43 -0.35 8.95
C THR A 174 -13.95 -0.74 7.56
N GLY A 175 -12.66 -0.62 7.28
CA GLY A 175 -12.05 -1.04 6.01
C GLY A 175 -10.53 -1.19 6.12
N SER A 176 -9.89 -1.61 5.03
CA SER A 176 -8.43 -1.59 4.92
C SER A 176 -7.98 -0.22 4.42
N PHE A 177 -6.92 0.31 5.04
CA PHE A 177 -6.29 1.58 4.70
C PHE A 177 -4.84 1.29 4.33
N GLN A 178 -4.55 1.33 3.03
CA GLN A 178 -3.26 0.99 2.41
C GLN A 178 -2.56 2.28 1.99
N LEU A 179 -1.34 2.52 2.47
CA LEU A 179 -0.59 3.73 2.08
C LEU A 179 -0.39 3.80 0.56
N PHE A 180 -0.57 4.98 0.00
CA PHE A 180 -0.39 5.23 -1.43
C PHE A 180 1.10 5.26 -1.81
N VAL A 181 1.43 4.87 -3.04
CA VAL A 181 2.82 4.76 -3.51
C VAL A 181 3.04 5.51 -4.83
N GLU A 182 3.74 6.65 -4.74
CA GLU A 182 3.94 7.56 -5.88
C GLU A 182 4.97 7.05 -6.89
N GLY A 183 4.74 7.31 -8.18
CA GLY A 183 5.68 7.00 -9.27
C GLY A 183 5.74 5.52 -9.66
N TYR A 184 4.79 4.71 -9.20
CA TYR A 184 4.59 3.32 -9.65
C TYR A 184 3.65 3.27 -10.87
N LYS A 185 3.76 2.21 -11.66
CA LYS A 185 2.80 1.80 -12.71
C LYS A 185 2.63 0.29 -12.69
N ASP A 186 1.52 -0.21 -13.24
CA ASP A 186 1.20 -1.62 -13.44
C ASP A 186 2.43 -2.40 -13.94
N ALA A 187 2.69 -3.59 -13.39
CA ALA A 187 3.86 -4.36 -13.78
C ALA A 187 3.83 -4.73 -15.27
N ASP A 188 2.64 -5.02 -15.80
CA ASP A 188 2.36 -5.25 -17.22
C ASP A 188 2.82 -4.10 -18.16
N TYR A 189 2.81 -2.83 -17.70
CA TYR A 189 3.36 -1.69 -18.45
C TYR A 189 4.89 -1.77 -18.56
N TRP A 190 5.57 -2.14 -17.47
CA TRP A 190 7.03 -2.18 -17.40
C TRP A 190 7.62 -3.46 -17.97
N LEU A 191 6.97 -4.61 -17.79
CA LEU A 191 7.40 -5.89 -18.34
C LEU A 191 7.50 -5.83 -19.88
N ARG A 192 6.47 -5.31 -20.57
CA ARG A 192 6.52 -5.06 -22.02
C ARG A 192 7.66 -4.14 -22.44
N ARG A 193 8.00 -3.13 -21.63
CA ARG A 193 9.15 -2.25 -21.92
C ARG A 193 10.48 -2.99 -21.76
N PHE A 194 10.61 -3.88 -20.78
CA PHE A 194 11.85 -4.62 -20.54
C PHE A 194 12.11 -5.75 -21.57
N GLU A 195 11.13 -6.08 -22.41
CA GLU A 195 11.32 -6.95 -23.58
C GLU A 195 12.06 -6.22 -24.72
N SER A 196 11.86 -4.91 -24.89
CA SER A 196 12.56 -4.07 -25.87
C SER A 196 13.77 -3.32 -25.31
N GLU A 197 13.67 -2.82 -24.08
CA GLU A 197 14.67 -2.03 -23.35
C GLU A 197 15.27 -2.92 -22.23
N GLN A 198 16.26 -3.75 -22.56
CA GLN A 198 16.81 -4.71 -21.59
C GLN A 198 17.44 -4.01 -20.38
N LEU A 199 17.06 -4.46 -19.18
CA LEU A 199 17.61 -3.98 -17.90
C LEU A 199 19.13 -4.29 -17.81
N SER A 200 19.91 -3.35 -17.28
CA SER A 200 21.32 -3.61 -16.97
C SER A 200 21.48 -4.75 -15.96
N PRO A 201 22.58 -5.54 -15.97
CA PRO A 201 22.68 -6.76 -15.15
C PRO A 201 22.45 -6.55 -13.64
N ALA A 202 22.93 -5.44 -13.08
CA ALA A 202 22.70 -5.08 -11.68
C ALA A 202 21.22 -4.78 -11.40
N LEU A 203 20.56 -4.04 -12.29
CA LEU A 203 19.14 -3.70 -12.19
C LEU A 203 18.26 -4.94 -12.41
N ALA A 204 18.67 -5.86 -13.27
CA ALA A 204 18.03 -7.16 -13.47
C ALA A 204 18.18 -8.08 -12.25
N LYS A 205 19.30 -8.04 -11.51
CA LYS A 205 19.41 -8.73 -10.19
C LYS A 205 18.47 -8.09 -9.17
N SER A 206 18.45 -6.76 -9.08
CA SER A 206 17.57 -6.02 -8.17
C SER A 206 16.09 -6.33 -8.43
N PHE A 207 15.67 -6.36 -9.70
CA PHE A 207 14.32 -6.74 -10.11
C PHE A 207 13.99 -8.19 -9.75
N GLN A 208 14.92 -9.13 -9.97
CA GLN A 208 14.73 -10.53 -9.61
C GLN A 208 14.50 -10.71 -8.10
N LEU A 209 15.27 -10.04 -7.24
CA LEU A 209 15.09 -10.11 -5.79
C LEU A 209 13.76 -9.47 -5.33
N GLN A 210 13.33 -8.37 -5.96
CA GLN A 210 12.02 -7.79 -5.73
C GLN A 210 10.89 -8.74 -6.15
N PHE A 211 11.06 -9.43 -7.28
CA PHE A 211 10.10 -10.41 -7.80
C PHE A 211 10.01 -11.65 -6.89
N GLU A 212 11.13 -12.14 -6.38
CA GLU A 212 11.18 -13.28 -5.46
C GLU A 212 10.48 -12.98 -4.13
N ARG A 213 10.56 -11.72 -3.64
CA ARG A 213 9.78 -11.26 -2.47
C ARG A 213 8.27 -11.28 -2.72
N LEU A 214 7.81 -10.86 -3.90
CA LEU A 214 6.40 -10.97 -4.32
C LEU A 214 5.94 -12.43 -4.38
N VAL A 215 6.77 -13.32 -4.94
CA VAL A 215 6.50 -14.77 -4.99
C VAL A 215 6.36 -15.37 -3.59
N VAL A 216 7.29 -15.07 -2.67
CA VAL A 216 7.24 -15.54 -1.28
C VAL A 216 5.95 -15.11 -0.60
N LEU A 217 5.60 -13.82 -0.70
CA LEU A 217 4.34 -13.29 -0.15
C LEU A 217 3.13 -14.04 -0.69
N ASP A 218 2.92 -14.02 -2.01
CA ASP A 218 1.75 -14.59 -2.68
C ASP A 218 1.62 -16.10 -2.43
N TYR A 219 2.74 -16.81 -2.33
CA TYR A 219 2.73 -18.23 -2.04
C TYR A 219 2.28 -18.50 -0.60
N ILE A 220 2.86 -17.82 0.40
CA ILE A 220 2.51 -18.01 1.82
C ILE A 220 1.04 -17.68 2.07
N ILE A 221 0.56 -16.51 1.62
CA ILE A 221 -0.85 -16.11 1.84
C ILE A 221 -1.84 -16.87 0.93
N ARG A 222 -1.34 -17.72 0.03
CA ARG A 222 -2.06 -18.33 -1.10
C ARG A 222 -3.01 -17.34 -1.78
N ASN A 223 -2.44 -16.28 -2.35
CA ASN A 223 -3.20 -15.30 -3.14
C ASN A 223 -3.93 -16.01 -4.30
N THR A 224 -5.15 -15.59 -4.57
CA THR A 224 -6.03 -16.17 -5.60
C THR A 224 -6.35 -15.21 -6.76
N ASP A 225 -5.82 -13.98 -6.73
CA ASP A 225 -6.15 -12.90 -7.69
C ASP A 225 -4.95 -12.06 -8.16
N ARG A 226 -3.71 -12.58 -8.08
CA ARG A 226 -2.54 -11.87 -8.63
C ARG A 226 -2.48 -11.99 -10.15
N GLY A 227 -3.11 -11.04 -10.85
CA GLY A 227 -2.78 -10.66 -12.23
C GLY A 227 -1.53 -9.76 -12.31
N ASN A 228 -1.10 -9.37 -13.52
CA ASN A 228 0.05 -8.46 -13.74
C ASN A 228 -0.33 -6.96 -13.74
N ASP A 229 -1.63 -6.69 -13.64
CA ASP A 229 -2.26 -5.44 -13.22
C ASP A 229 -2.20 -5.27 -11.68
N ASN A 230 -2.42 -6.35 -10.94
CA ASN A 230 -2.50 -6.34 -9.46
C ASN A 230 -1.13 -6.31 -8.74
N TRP A 231 -0.04 -5.94 -9.41
CA TRP A 231 1.20 -5.51 -8.77
C TRP A 231 1.86 -4.43 -9.61
N LEU A 232 2.56 -3.51 -8.96
CA LEU A 232 3.14 -2.33 -9.60
C LEU A 232 4.67 -2.40 -9.59
N ILE A 233 5.29 -1.77 -10.58
CA ILE A 233 6.73 -1.51 -10.66
C ILE A 233 6.98 0.00 -10.65
N LYS A 234 7.95 0.44 -9.86
CA LYS A 234 8.57 1.77 -9.95
C LYS A 234 9.99 1.60 -10.44
N TYR A 235 10.28 2.15 -11.62
CA TYR A 235 11.63 2.28 -12.15
C TYR A 235 12.05 3.76 -12.09
N VAL A 236 13.24 4.02 -11.57
CA VAL A 236 13.89 5.33 -11.52
C VAL A 236 15.14 5.25 -12.38
N ALA A 237 15.11 5.93 -13.53
CA ALA A 237 16.26 6.11 -14.41
C ALA A 237 17.37 6.93 -13.70
N PRO A 238 18.65 6.70 -14.04
CA PRO A 238 19.74 7.38 -13.36
C PRO A 238 19.75 8.88 -13.72
N LYS A 239 19.96 9.74 -12.72
CA LYS A 239 20.16 11.18 -12.94
C LYS A 239 21.63 11.53 -12.84
N VAL A 240 22.16 12.20 -13.86
CA VAL A 240 23.46 12.88 -13.78
C VAL A 240 23.26 14.21 -13.05
N LEU A 241 23.99 14.43 -11.96
CA LEU A 241 23.94 15.68 -11.20
C LEU A 241 24.96 16.67 -11.80
N ASN A 242 24.49 17.53 -12.71
CA ASN A 242 25.31 18.51 -13.42
C ASN A 242 25.81 19.66 -12.50
N LEU A 243 26.78 19.38 -11.63
CA LEU A 243 27.45 20.38 -10.79
C LEU A 243 28.97 20.17 -10.69
N VAL A 244 29.69 20.43 -11.79
CA VAL A 244 31.04 21.04 -11.72
C VAL A 244 31.11 22.16 -12.75
N GLY A 245 31.27 23.40 -12.29
CA GLY A 245 31.60 24.53 -13.16
C GLY A 245 33.06 24.43 -13.59
N GLY A 246 33.31 23.80 -14.74
CA GLY A 246 34.67 23.59 -15.25
C GLY A 246 35.41 24.91 -15.46
N THR A 247 36.56 25.08 -14.81
CA THR A 247 37.46 26.21 -15.05
C THR A 247 38.00 26.16 -16.48
N GLY A 248 38.06 27.31 -17.14
CA GLY A 248 38.18 27.40 -18.61
C GLY A 248 39.44 26.81 -19.22
N GLY A 249 39.38 25.54 -19.64
CA GLY A 249 40.37 24.92 -20.52
C GLY A 249 40.32 25.56 -21.90
N LYS A 250 41.43 26.17 -22.34
CA LYS A 250 41.53 26.82 -23.66
C LYS A 250 41.42 25.78 -24.78
N SER A 251 40.65 26.10 -25.81
CA SER A 251 40.54 25.28 -27.03
C SER A 251 41.90 25.17 -27.75
N MET A 252 42.26 23.95 -28.14
CA MET A 252 43.30 23.66 -29.13
C MET A 252 42.66 23.34 -30.47
N ALA A 253 43.36 23.66 -31.55
CA ALA A 253 42.78 23.82 -32.88
C ALA A 253 42.25 22.54 -33.55
N SER A 254 41.35 22.74 -34.51
CA SER A 254 40.64 21.71 -35.26
C SER A 254 41.52 20.91 -36.22
N VAL A 255 41.32 19.59 -36.27
CA VAL A 255 41.69 18.73 -37.41
C VAL A 255 40.41 18.40 -38.18
N PRO A 256 40.31 18.65 -39.50
CA PRO A 256 39.10 18.37 -40.27
C PRO A 256 38.94 16.86 -40.52
N ARG A 257 37.75 16.32 -40.21
CA ARG A 257 37.36 14.94 -40.54
C ARG A 257 36.31 14.96 -41.65
N ALA A 258 36.48 14.10 -42.66
CA ALA A 258 35.61 14.04 -43.83
C ALA A 258 34.15 13.64 -43.48
N ALA A 259 33.21 14.14 -44.27
CA ALA A 259 31.78 13.99 -44.04
C ALA A 259 31.22 12.62 -44.48
N GLN A 260 30.25 12.13 -43.73
CA GLN A 260 29.25 11.14 -44.15
C GLN A 260 27.86 11.59 -43.65
N PRO A 261 26.76 11.19 -44.32
CA PRO A 261 25.50 11.93 -44.27
C PRO A 261 24.70 11.77 -42.97
N ALA A 262 23.83 12.74 -42.72
CA ALA A 262 23.05 12.85 -41.50
C ALA A 262 21.79 11.96 -41.48
N THR A 263 21.47 11.45 -40.29
CA THR A 263 20.12 10.99 -39.92
C THR A 263 19.63 11.91 -38.81
N GLN A 264 18.47 12.56 -39.01
CA GLN A 264 17.98 13.58 -38.08
C GLN A 264 17.37 12.95 -36.83
N VAL A 265 17.87 13.35 -35.66
CA VAL A 265 17.13 13.23 -34.39
C VAL A 265 16.48 14.58 -34.14
N LEU A 266 15.15 14.64 -34.23
CA LEU A 266 14.35 15.81 -33.86
C LEU A 266 13.65 15.55 -32.54
N ASP A 267 14.09 16.25 -31.51
CA ASP A 267 13.45 16.31 -30.18
C ASP A 267 12.58 17.57 -30.12
N ILE A 268 11.26 17.39 -30.01
CA ILE A 268 10.30 18.50 -29.88
C ILE A 268 9.19 18.13 -28.88
N ASN A 269 9.43 18.41 -27.61
CA ASN A 269 8.36 18.88 -26.72
C ASN A 269 8.22 20.41 -26.94
N GLY A 270 7.21 20.83 -27.71
CA GLY A 270 7.09 22.24 -28.07
C GLY A 270 5.79 22.60 -28.80
N THR A 271 4.72 22.83 -28.05
CA THR A 271 3.49 23.45 -28.59
C THR A 271 3.67 24.96 -28.74
N LEU A 272 3.45 25.49 -29.96
CA LEU A 272 3.11 26.90 -30.18
C LEU A 272 2.28 27.04 -31.46
N SER A 273 1.38 28.01 -31.46
CA SER A 273 0.36 28.21 -32.50
C SER A 273 0.71 29.35 -33.46
N THR A 274 0.21 29.24 -34.68
CA THR A 274 0.02 30.36 -35.62
C THR A 274 -1.37 30.25 -36.25
N GLY A 275 -2.05 31.40 -36.42
CA GLY A 275 -3.28 31.50 -37.25
C GLY A 275 -2.93 31.69 -38.73
N ARG A 276 -3.83 32.05 -39.65
CA ARG A 276 -5.27 32.42 -39.69
C ARG A 276 -5.62 32.60 -41.21
N PRO A 277 -6.81 33.04 -41.67
CA PRO A 277 -8.14 33.17 -41.07
C PRO A 277 -9.26 32.50 -41.92
N ASP A 278 -10.50 32.57 -41.44
CA ASP A 278 -11.75 32.97 -42.16
C ASP A 278 -12.89 32.98 -41.10
N ALA A 279 -13.65 34.07 -40.88
CA ALA A 279 -14.85 34.53 -41.61
C ALA A 279 -16.06 33.56 -41.41
N GLU A 280 -17.23 33.94 -40.86
CA GLU A 280 -17.83 35.26 -40.58
C GLU A 280 -18.64 35.35 -39.24
N LEU A 281 -18.94 36.61 -38.85
CA LEU A 281 -20.15 37.21 -38.20
C LEU A 281 -21.29 36.25 -37.74
N ILE A 282 -22.06 36.45 -36.65
CA ILE A 282 -22.45 37.60 -35.78
C ILE A 282 -23.11 37.00 -34.48
N ARG A 283 -23.44 37.59 -33.31
CA ARG A 283 -23.56 38.91 -32.59
C ARG A 283 -23.09 38.60 -31.12
N ALA A 284 -22.56 39.46 -30.24
CA ALA A 284 -22.72 40.89 -29.88
C ALA A 284 -23.77 41.22 -28.77
N ALA A 285 -23.37 41.04 -27.50
CA ALA A 285 -23.72 41.81 -26.28
C ALA A 285 -22.96 41.21 -25.07
N GLY A 286 -22.44 41.93 -24.07
CA GLY A 286 -22.32 43.39 -23.88
C GLY A 286 -22.34 43.78 -22.38
N GLY A 287 -21.17 43.96 -21.73
CA GLY A 287 -21.07 44.39 -20.33
C GLY A 287 -19.64 44.30 -19.78
N VAL A 288 -19.13 45.36 -19.12
CA VAL A 288 -17.67 45.60 -18.98
C VAL A 288 -17.32 46.32 -17.65
N VAL A 289 -16.55 45.64 -16.77
CA VAL A 289 -15.44 46.19 -15.91
C VAL A 289 -15.86 47.24 -14.82
N PRO A 290 -15.06 47.64 -13.80
CA PRO A 290 -13.73 47.19 -13.29
C PRO A 290 -13.70 46.67 -11.82
N MET A 291 -12.52 46.20 -11.40
CA MET A 291 -12.03 46.32 -10.01
C MET A 291 -11.03 47.50 -9.90
N PRO A 292 -10.93 48.18 -8.73
CA PRO A 292 -9.81 49.05 -8.37
C PRO A 292 -8.75 48.32 -7.52
N ALA A 293 -7.58 48.94 -7.36
CA ALA A 293 -6.50 48.49 -6.48
C ALA A 293 -5.71 49.70 -5.93
N SER A 294 -4.75 49.43 -5.02
CA SER A 294 -3.65 50.32 -4.56
C SER A 294 -3.86 51.17 -3.29
N MET A 295 -2.71 51.51 -2.67
CA MET A 295 -2.42 52.37 -1.50
C MET A 295 -2.85 51.81 -0.13
N ALA A 296 -2.02 51.59 0.90
CA ALA A 296 -0.67 52.06 1.32
C ALA A 296 -0.62 53.44 2.04
N HIS A 297 -0.24 53.43 3.33
CA HIS A 297 0.40 54.56 4.05
C HIS A 297 1.03 54.11 5.40
N ASP A 298 2.24 54.62 5.64
CA ASP A 298 3.04 54.92 6.85
C ASP A 298 2.85 54.26 8.25
N THR A 299 4.01 53.99 8.85
CA THR A 299 4.26 53.84 10.31
C THR A 299 4.75 55.15 10.94
N PRO A 300 4.77 55.27 12.28
CA PRO A 300 6.00 55.79 12.90
C PRO A 300 6.45 55.16 14.24
N SER A 301 7.78 55.02 14.37
CA SER A 301 8.65 55.17 15.56
C SER A 301 8.46 54.36 16.87
N LYS A 302 9.48 53.51 17.11
CA LYS A 302 10.33 53.39 18.32
C LYS A 302 9.80 53.76 19.72
N ARG A 303 10.08 52.85 20.69
CA ARG A 303 10.74 53.14 21.98
C ARG A 303 11.66 51.96 22.38
N GLU A 304 12.65 52.21 23.23
CA GLU A 304 13.75 51.29 23.56
C GLU A 304 14.01 51.24 25.08
N ILE A 305 14.45 50.07 25.59
CA ILE A 305 15.43 49.91 26.71
C ILE A 305 14.92 50.33 28.13
N PRO A 306 15.39 49.74 29.26
CA PRO A 306 16.68 49.05 29.47
C PRO A 306 16.66 47.62 30.07
N SER A 307 17.84 46.99 29.95
CA SER A 307 18.32 45.82 30.68
C SER A 307 18.95 46.19 32.04
N ALA A 308 19.06 45.22 32.95
CA ALA A 308 19.94 45.28 34.13
C ALA A 308 20.72 43.96 34.29
N SER A 309 21.94 44.01 34.84
CA SER A 309 22.90 42.89 34.82
C SER A 309 23.93 42.93 35.96
N SER A 310 24.21 41.77 36.56
CA SER A 310 25.37 41.51 37.44
C SER A 310 25.57 39.98 37.55
N ASN A 311 26.66 39.30 37.18
CA ASN A 311 28.13 39.48 37.35
C ASN A 311 28.72 38.98 38.70
N SER A 312 29.27 37.76 38.69
CA SER A 312 30.55 37.31 39.30
C SER A 312 30.74 35.81 38.97
N SER A 313 31.71 35.37 38.15
CA SER A 313 33.14 35.11 38.48
C SER A 313 33.34 33.98 39.53
N SER A 314 34.31 33.07 39.45
CA SER A 314 35.47 32.94 38.53
C SER A 314 36.01 31.49 38.50
N ASP A 315 37.04 31.29 37.66
CA ASP A 315 38.03 30.20 37.45
C ASP A 315 38.25 29.13 38.57
N GLU A 316 38.70 27.87 38.32
CA GLU A 316 40.01 27.50 37.76
C GLU A 316 40.14 26.03 37.21
N GLU A 317 41.21 25.82 36.42
CA GLU A 317 42.05 24.60 36.20
C GLU A 317 41.55 23.23 35.64
N ARG A 318 42.56 22.50 35.13
CA ARG A 318 42.65 21.11 34.60
C ARG A 318 43.89 20.46 35.29
N PRO A 319 44.15 19.12 35.29
CA PRO A 319 43.92 18.15 34.20
C PRO A 319 43.38 16.77 34.68
N THR A 320 43.05 15.79 33.81
CA THR A 320 44.02 14.81 33.24
C THR A 320 43.33 13.80 32.29
N THR A 321 44.15 12.95 31.67
CA THR A 321 43.83 12.01 30.57
C THR A 321 43.10 10.73 30.96
N SER A 322 42.24 10.24 30.05
CA SER A 322 42.24 8.83 29.66
C SER A 322 41.95 8.70 28.15
N THR A 323 42.52 7.70 27.49
CA THR A 323 42.54 7.57 26.02
C THR A 323 41.94 6.23 25.59
N SER A 324 41.18 6.23 24.49
CA SER A 324 40.85 5.01 23.73
C SER A 324 40.69 5.37 22.23
N PRO A 325 41.08 4.47 21.30
CA PRO A 325 41.49 4.90 19.96
C PRO A 325 40.34 5.10 18.97
N GLN A 326 40.36 6.21 18.25
CA GLN A 326 39.63 6.36 16.99
C GLN A 326 40.47 5.85 15.82
N THR A 327 40.19 4.63 15.34
CA THR A 327 40.78 4.12 14.10
C THR A 327 40.15 4.83 12.91
N THR A 328 40.90 5.71 12.26
CA THR A 328 40.43 6.56 11.15
C THR A 328 40.31 5.78 9.85
N ILE A 329 39.14 5.16 9.62
CA ILE A 329 38.75 4.73 8.26
C ILE A 329 38.59 6.00 7.41
N LYS A 330 39.56 6.24 6.52
CA LYS A 330 39.47 7.30 5.52
C LYS A 330 38.25 7.05 4.63
N LYS A 331 37.33 8.02 4.57
CA LYS A 331 36.44 8.13 3.41
C LYS A 331 37.30 8.50 2.22
N GLU A 332 37.43 7.59 1.25
CA GLU A 332 37.93 7.94 -0.07
C GLU A 332 36.90 8.83 -0.79
N ALA A 333 37.40 9.71 -1.65
CA ALA A 333 36.66 10.90 -2.11
C ALA A 333 35.82 10.67 -3.38
N ASP A 334 34.92 11.62 -3.61
CA ASP A 334 33.83 11.64 -4.58
C ASP A 334 34.11 11.07 -5.98
N TRP A 335 33.28 10.11 -6.38
CA TRP A 335 32.92 9.83 -7.78
C TRP A 335 31.40 9.64 -8.00
N ASN A 336 30.57 9.87 -6.97
CA ASN A 336 29.12 9.66 -7.03
C ASN A 336 28.34 10.85 -7.64
N VAL A 337 28.61 11.15 -8.91
CA VAL A 337 27.92 12.23 -9.68
C VAL A 337 26.61 11.73 -10.34
N VAL A 338 26.22 10.48 -10.09
CA VAL A 338 25.03 9.84 -10.69
C VAL A 338 24.21 9.11 -9.63
N GLU A 339 22.91 9.41 -9.55
CA GLU A 339 21.96 8.59 -8.79
C GLU A 339 21.85 7.20 -9.45
N ALA A 340 22.27 6.14 -8.77
CA ALA A 340 22.19 4.78 -9.30
C ALA A 340 20.72 4.38 -9.60
N PRO A 341 20.45 3.70 -10.72
CA PRO A 341 19.08 3.35 -11.12
C PRO A 341 18.43 2.40 -10.12
N GLN A 342 17.17 2.65 -9.78
CA GLN A 342 16.44 1.85 -8.79
C GLN A 342 15.20 1.21 -9.42
N ILE A 343 14.90 -0.02 -9.03
CA ILE A 343 13.63 -0.69 -9.33
C ILE A 343 13.02 -1.25 -8.05
N LYS A 344 11.71 -1.06 -7.87
CA LYS A 344 10.94 -1.52 -6.71
C LYS A 344 9.59 -2.07 -7.14
N ILE A 345 9.09 -3.09 -6.43
CA ILE A 345 7.75 -3.66 -6.62
C ILE A 345 6.82 -3.22 -5.49
N ALA A 346 5.55 -2.98 -5.81
CA ALA A 346 4.47 -2.81 -4.84
C ALA A 346 3.36 -3.85 -5.05
N ALA A 347 3.11 -4.68 -4.04
CA ALA A 347 2.09 -5.71 -4.00
C ALA A 347 0.76 -5.14 -3.45
N ILE A 348 -0.12 -4.72 -4.36
CA ILE A 348 -1.43 -4.11 -4.05
C ILE A 348 -2.58 -5.13 -4.15
N ASP A 349 -3.81 -4.71 -3.86
CA ASP A 349 -5.06 -5.50 -3.99
C ASP A 349 -4.98 -6.95 -3.46
N ASN A 350 -4.47 -7.10 -2.23
CA ASN A 350 -4.28 -8.39 -1.57
C ASN A 350 -5.56 -8.93 -0.91
N GLY A 351 -6.74 -8.38 -1.26
CA GLY A 351 -8.02 -8.66 -0.60
C GLY A 351 -8.61 -10.04 -0.87
N LEU A 352 -7.95 -10.88 -1.67
CA LEU A 352 -8.46 -12.17 -2.14
C LEU A 352 -7.40 -13.27 -1.92
N ALA A 353 -6.89 -13.35 -0.70
CA ALA A 353 -5.94 -14.34 -0.19
C ALA A 353 -6.46 -15.00 1.11
N PHE A 354 -5.61 -15.77 1.80
CA PHE A 354 -5.93 -16.55 3.00
C PHE A 354 -7.14 -17.52 2.84
N PRO A 355 -7.11 -18.46 1.87
CA PRO A 355 -8.18 -19.44 1.70
C PRO A 355 -8.20 -20.51 2.80
N PHE A 356 -9.40 -20.98 3.17
CA PHE A 356 -9.62 -22.03 4.20
C PHE A 356 -9.51 -23.48 3.66
N LYS A 357 -9.19 -23.63 2.37
CA LYS A 357 -8.84 -24.88 1.68
C LYS A 357 -8.09 -24.52 0.38
N HIS A 358 -7.30 -25.43 -0.18
CA HIS A 358 -6.84 -25.22 -1.56
C HIS A 358 -8.01 -25.28 -2.54
N PRO A 359 -7.97 -24.53 -3.67
CA PRO A 359 -9.00 -24.59 -4.70
C PRO A 359 -9.26 -26.02 -5.19
N ASP A 360 -10.52 -26.37 -5.45
CA ASP A 360 -10.89 -27.74 -5.86
C ASP A 360 -10.37 -28.12 -7.25
N SER A 361 -9.97 -27.12 -8.05
CA SER A 361 -9.13 -27.28 -9.25
C SER A 361 -7.97 -26.30 -9.17
N TRP A 362 -6.74 -26.80 -9.29
CA TRP A 362 -5.52 -25.98 -9.21
C TRP A 362 -5.44 -24.92 -10.32
N ARG A 363 -6.08 -25.18 -11.48
CA ARG A 363 -6.17 -24.24 -12.61
C ARG A 363 -7.16 -23.09 -12.40
N ALA A 364 -8.00 -23.13 -11.37
CA ALA A 364 -9.04 -22.10 -11.16
C ALA A 364 -8.47 -20.74 -10.71
N TYR A 365 -7.41 -20.74 -9.91
CA TYR A 365 -6.78 -19.53 -9.36
C TYR A 365 -5.25 -19.64 -9.41
N PRO A 366 -4.65 -19.49 -10.61
CA PRO A 366 -3.21 -19.53 -10.79
C PRO A 366 -2.55 -18.20 -10.39
N TYR A 367 -1.23 -18.20 -10.22
CA TYR A 367 -0.43 -16.99 -10.09
C TYR A 367 0.00 -16.52 -11.48
N HIS A 368 -0.42 -15.34 -11.94
CA HIS A 368 -0.11 -14.91 -13.32
C HIS A 368 1.38 -14.63 -13.54
N TRP A 369 2.13 -14.31 -12.47
CA TRP A 369 3.58 -14.21 -12.53
C TRP A 369 4.29 -15.53 -12.85
N ALA A 370 3.64 -16.70 -12.69
CA ALA A 370 4.27 -18.00 -12.95
C ALA A 370 4.57 -18.25 -14.44
N TRP A 371 3.94 -17.51 -15.35
CA TRP A 371 4.26 -17.58 -16.78
C TRP A 371 5.43 -16.68 -17.21
N LEU A 372 5.88 -15.76 -16.35
CA LEU A 372 6.93 -14.80 -16.67
C LEU A 372 8.33 -15.47 -16.71
N PRO A 373 9.26 -14.99 -17.56
CA PRO A 373 10.64 -15.51 -17.62
C PRO A 373 11.36 -15.54 -16.25
N GLN A 374 11.09 -14.53 -15.41
CA GLN A 374 11.66 -14.39 -14.06
C GLN A 374 11.28 -15.57 -13.13
N ALA A 375 10.10 -16.16 -13.33
CA ALA A 375 9.62 -17.30 -12.55
C ALA A 375 10.28 -18.64 -12.92
N LYS A 376 11.01 -18.71 -14.04
CA LYS A 376 11.77 -19.90 -14.47
C LYS A 376 13.18 -19.96 -13.85
N ARG A 377 13.63 -18.88 -13.22
CA ARG A 377 14.96 -18.79 -12.59
C ARG A 377 14.90 -19.37 -11.17
N PRO A 378 15.89 -20.15 -10.72
CA PRO A 378 16.02 -20.56 -9.31
C PRO A 378 15.94 -19.38 -8.36
N PHE A 379 15.38 -19.58 -7.16
CA PHE A 379 15.45 -18.59 -6.08
C PHE A 379 16.92 -18.23 -5.76
N SER A 380 17.23 -16.94 -5.68
CA SER A 380 18.56 -16.45 -5.33
C SER A 380 18.99 -16.80 -3.90
N GLU A 381 20.29 -16.79 -3.62
CA GLU A 381 20.76 -16.87 -2.22
C GLU A 381 20.27 -15.65 -1.40
N ASP A 382 20.26 -14.45 -2.00
CA ASP A 382 19.73 -13.21 -1.39
C ASP A 382 18.31 -13.37 -0.79
N ILE A 383 17.40 -14.14 -1.42
CA ILE A 383 16.07 -14.41 -0.86
C ILE A 383 16.07 -15.58 0.13
N LYS A 384 16.89 -16.62 -0.09
CA LYS A 384 17.02 -17.75 0.85
C LYS A 384 17.55 -17.28 2.20
N GLU A 385 18.63 -16.50 2.21
CA GLU A 385 19.20 -15.92 3.44
C GLU A 385 18.18 -15.08 4.20
N LEU A 386 17.36 -14.30 3.47
CA LEU A 386 16.31 -13.47 4.07
C LEU A 386 15.21 -14.30 4.74
N VAL A 387 14.65 -15.32 4.07
CA VAL A 387 13.40 -15.96 4.54
C VAL A 387 13.55 -17.39 5.05
N LEU A 388 14.55 -18.16 4.60
CA LEU A 388 14.68 -19.57 4.96
C LEU A 388 14.95 -19.83 6.45
N PRO A 389 15.75 -19.02 7.18
CA PRO A 389 15.90 -19.18 8.63
C PRO A 389 14.57 -18.99 9.35
N GLN A 390 13.83 -17.94 9.00
CA GLN A 390 12.53 -17.59 9.58
C GLN A 390 11.47 -18.67 9.30
N LEU A 391 11.33 -19.10 8.04
CA LEU A 391 10.35 -20.11 7.60
C LEU A 391 10.73 -21.56 7.98
N SER A 392 11.94 -21.79 8.51
CA SER A 392 12.35 -23.08 9.07
C SER A 392 12.01 -23.19 10.57
N ASP A 393 11.83 -22.07 11.28
CA ASP A 393 11.45 -22.07 12.68
C ASP A 393 9.92 -22.11 12.86
N MET A 394 9.43 -23.11 13.61
CA MET A 394 8.01 -23.26 13.89
C MET A 394 7.50 -22.26 14.93
N ASN A 395 8.37 -21.66 15.75
CA ASN A 395 7.95 -20.61 16.69
C ASN A 395 7.59 -19.34 15.92
N PHE A 396 8.46 -18.87 15.03
CA PHE A 396 8.19 -17.77 14.10
C PHE A 396 6.91 -17.99 13.26
N VAL A 397 6.68 -19.20 12.75
CA VAL A 397 5.46 -19.53 12.00
C VAL A 397 4.20 -19.44 12.87
N GLU A 398 4.25 -19.90 14.12
CA GLU A 398 3.14 -19.77 15.07
C GLU A 398 2.96 -18.34 15.60
N GLU A 399 4.01 -17.51 15.67
CA GLU A 399 3.90 -16.06 15.89
C GLU A 399 3.10 -15.38 14.77
N ILE A 400 3.42 -15.66 13.50
CA ILE A 400 2.64 -15.13 12.37
C ILE A 400 1.17 -15.60 12.46
N CYS A 401 0.93 -16.87 12.80
CA CYS A 401 -0.43 -17.38 13.01
C CYS A 401 -1.15 -16.65 14.17
N THR A 402 -0.41 -16.28 15.22
CA THR A 402 -0.95 -15.61 16.42
C THR A 402 -1.26 -14.13 16.14
N ASP A 403 -0.39 -13.42 15.43
CA ASP A 403 -0.64 -12.03 15.02
C ASP A 403 -1.77 -11.94 13.98
N LEU A 404 -1.90 -12.92 13.08
CA LEU A 404 -3.06 -13.05 12.19
C LEU A 404 -4.35 -13.38 12.96
N LEU A 405 -4.29 -14.14 14.06
CA LEU A 405 -5.45 -14.38 14.93
C LEU A 405 -5.90 -13.08 15.61
N TYR A 406 -4.98 -12.30 16.18
CA TYR A 406 -5.27 -10.99 16.78
C TYR A 406 -5.85 -9.98 15.77
N LEU A 407 -5.48 -10.08 14.48
CA LEU A 407 -6.05 -9.31 13.40
C LEU A 407 -7.46 -9.80 13.01
N PHE A 408 -7.62 -11.09 12.74
CA PHE A 408 -8.84 -11.64 12.13
C PHE A 408 -10.01 -11.72 13.13
N GLN A 409 -9.74 -11.89 14.43
CA GLN A 409 -10.77 -11.89 15.48
C GLN A 409 -11.43 -10.52 15.73
N GLN A 410 -10.95 -9.45 15.06
CA GLN A 410 -11.61 -8.14 15.04
C GLN A 410 -12.90 -8.16 14.20
N ASP A 411 -13.15 -9.22 13.43
CA ASP A 411 -14.39 -9.42 12.70
C ASP A 411 -15.53 -9.91 13.59
N ARG A 412 -16.70 -9.23 13.53
CA ARG A 412 -17.93 -9.71 14.17
C ARG A 412 -18.44 -11.05 13.61
N GLY A 413 -17.96 -11.47 12.44
CA GLY A 413 -18.21 -12.78 11.82
C GLY A 413 -17.02 -13.73 11.86
N PHE A 414 -16.07 -13.54 12.79
CA PHE A 414 -14.92 -14.43 12.96
C PHE A 414 -15.35 -15.84 13.41
N ASP A 415 -14.90 -16.87 12.70
CA ASP A 415 -15.05 -18.28 13.08
C ASP A 415 -13.66 -18.89 13.27
N LYS A 416 -13.35 -19.30 14.51
CA LYS A 416 -12.05 -19.89 14.87
C LYS A 416 -11.77 -21.21 14.11
N ARG A 417 -12.78 -22.00 13.78
CA ARG A 417 -12.62 -23.27 13.02
C ARG A 417 -12.29 -22.99 11.56
N LEU A 418 -12.85 -21.94 10.95
CA LEU A 418 -12.45 -21.50 9.62
C LEU A 418 -11.04 -20.87 9.65
N PHE A 419 -10.71 -20.10 10.69
CA PHE A 419 -9.38 -19.53 10.87
C PHE A 419 -8.27 -20.59 10.97
N GLU A 420 -8.42 -21.62 11.81
CA GLU A 420 -7.44 -22.71 11.91
C GLU A 420 -7.25 -23.44 10.57
N ARG A 421 -8.29 -23.49 9.72
CA ARG A 421 -8.18 -24.04 8.37
C ARG A 421 -7.42 -23.12 7.42
N GLN A 422 -7.59 -21.79 7.50
CA GLN A 422 -6.75 -20.83 6.79
C GLN A 422 -5.27 -20.99 7.21
N MET A 423 -5.00 -21.08 8.51
CA MET A 423 -3.64 -21.27 9.01
C MET A 423 -3.06 -22.64 8.63
N SER A 424 -3.88 -23.69 8.55
CA SER A 424 -3.44 -25.02 8.10
C SER A 424 -3.10 -25.06 6.60
N VAL A 425 -3.73 -24.23 5.77
CA VAL A 425 -3.30 -23.99 4.38
C VAL A 425 -1.99 -23.18 4.35
N MET A 426 -1.90 -22.10 5.12
CA MET A 426 -0.69 -21.25 5.18
C MET A 426 0.55 -22.03 5.64
N ARG A 427 0.43 -22.88 6.67
CA ARG A 427 1.49 -23.80 7.13
C ARG A 427 1.92 -24.79 6.04
N GLY A 428 0.99 -25.29 5.22
CA GLY A 428 1.29 -26.15 4.07
C GLY A 428 2.02 -25.41 2.93
N GLN A 429 1.68 -24.15 2.69
CA GLN A 429 2.42 -23.29 1.75
C GLN A 429 3.83 -22.99 2.27
N ILE A 430 3.98 -22.69 3.56
CA ILE A 430 5.29 -22.48 4.19
C ILE A 430 6.16 -23.74 4.08
N LEU A 431 5.60 -24.92 4.35
CA LEU A 431 6.32 -26.20 4.19
C LEU A 431 6.85 -26.41 2.76
N ASN A 432 5.99 -26.23 1.74
CA ASN A 432 6.39 -26.37 0.35
C ASN A 432 7.46 -25.33 -0.07
N LEU A 433 7.32 -24.07 0.38
CA LEU A 433 8.27 -23.00 0.10
C LEU A 433 9.63 -23.25 0.77
N THR A 434 9.65 -23.63 2.05
CA THR A 434 10.87 -23.98 2.78
C THR A 434 11.62 -25.14 2.11
N GLN A 435 10.91 -26.15 1.62
CA GLN A 435 11.53 -27.23 0.85
C GLN A 435 12.05 -26.74 -0.52
N ALA A 436 11.29 -25.92 -1.25
CA ALA A 436 11.71 -25.40 -2.56
C ALA A 436 12.94 -24.50 -2.49
N LEU A 437 13.08 -23.69 -1.44
CA LEU A 437 14.25 -22.86 -1.18
C LEU A 437 15.50 -23.71 -0.89
N ARG A 438 15.36 -24.79 -0.10
CA ARG A 438 16.44 -25.76 0.18
C ARG A 438 16.86 -26.53 -1.08
N ASP A 439 15.90 -26.94 -1.90
CA ASP A 439 16.13 -27.67 -3.15
C ASP A 439 16.68 -26.80 -4.30
N GLY A 440 16.82 -25.48 -4.11
CA GLY A 440 17.23 -24.56 -5.17
C GLY A 440 16.24 -24.45 -6.33
N LYS A 441 14.94 -24.68 -6.08
CA LYS A 441 13.89 -24.61 -7.11
C LYS A 441 13.62 -23.18 -7.57
N SER A 442 12.99 -23.06 -8.73
CA SER A 442 12.40 -21.83 -9.27
C SER A 442 10.95 -21.62 -8.77
N PRO A 443 10.41 -20.38 -8.84
CA PRO A 443 8.99 -20.12 -8.61
C PRO A 443 8.03 -21.00 -9.44
N VAL A 444 8.36 -21.32 -10.70
CA VAL A 444 7.59 -22.27 -11.53
C VAL A 444 7.55 -23.67 -10.91
N GLN A 445 8.68 -24.19 -10.44
CA GLN A 445 8.75 -25.51 -9.81
C GLN A 445 8.06 -25.53 -8.45
N LEU A 446 8.07 -24.42 -7.70
CA LEU A 446 7.32 -24.27 -6.44
C LEU A 446 5.80 -24.36 -6.66
N VAL A 447 5.25 -23.70 -7.69
CA VAL A 447 3.80 -23.75 -7.96
C VAL A 447 3.34 -25.08 -8.59
N GLN A 448 4.30 -25.92 -9.02
CA GLN A 448 4.07 -27.31 -9.46
C GLN A 448 4.10 -28.32 -8.30
N MET A 449 4.54 -27.94 -7.10
CA MET A 449 4.55 -28.85 -5.94
C MET A 449 3.12 -29.21 -5.49
N PRO A 450 2.87 -30.46 -5.05
CA PRO A 450 1.54 -30.90 -4.63
C PRO A 450 1.04 -30.08 -3.44
N ALA A 451 -0.27 -29.80 -3.43
CA ALA A 451 -0.89 -28.98 -2.39
C ALA A 451 -0.96 -29.73 -1.05
N VAL A 452 -0.28 -29.19 -0.02
CA VAL A 452 -0.26 -29.74 1.35
C VAL A 452 -1.12 -28.87 2.28
N ILE A 453 -1.72 -29.51 3.27
CA ILE A 453 -2.36 -28.87 4.43
C ILE A 453 -1.68 -29.45 5.69
N VAL A 454 -1.41 -28.59 6.69
CA VAL A 454 -0.70 -28.96 7.91
C VAL A 454 -1.54 -28.59 9.12
N GLU A 455 -2.20 -29.59 9.71
CA GLU A 455 -3.14 -29.42 10.83
C GLU A 455 -2.42 -29.55 12.18
N ARG A 456 -2.79 -28.74 13.18
CA ARG A 456 -2.35 -28.93 14.59
C ARG A 456 -3.13 -30.07 15.22
N SER A 457 -2.44 -31.00 15.87
CA SER A 457 -3.11 -32.04 16.67
C SER A 457 -3.60 -31.48 18.01
N SER A 458 -4.85 -31.79 18.37
CA SER A 458 -5.57 -31.12 19.47
C SER A 458 -5.26 -31.66 20.87
N GLY A 459 -4.23 -32.49 21.04
CA GLY A 459 -4.06 -33.34 22.23
C GLY A 459 -2.70 -33.32 22.93
N SER A 460 -1.77 -32.44 22.52
CA SER A 460 -0.39 -32.44 23.02
C SER A 460 0.04 -31.07 23.58
N ARG A 461 0.80 -31.09 24.68
CA ARG A 461 1.50 -29.90 25.21
C ARG A 461 2.71 -29.48 24.36
N PHE A 462 3.19 -30.36 23.48
CA PHE A 462 4.22 -30.07 22.48
C PHE A 462 3.57 -29.96 21.09
N PHE A 463 4.05 -29.05 20.24
CA PHE A 463 3.53 -28.85 18.90
C PHE A 463 3.69 -30.13 18.04
N SER A 464 2.58 -30.83 17.82
CA SER A 464 2.48 -31.96 16.92
C SER A 464 1.59 -31.58 15.74
N PHE A 465 2.13 -31.72 14.53
CA PHE A 465 1.47 -31.35 13.29
C PHE A 465 1.26 -32.58 12.40
N THR A 466 0.10 -32.67 11.75
CA THR A 466 -0.22 -33.73 10.79
C THR A 466 -0.21 -33.13 9.38
N GLN A 467 0.70 -33.61 8.53
CA GLN A 467 0.73 -33.25 7.10
C GLN A 467 -0.30 -34.08 6.33
N ARG A 468 -1.04 -33.44 5.41
CA ARG A 468 -2.00 -34.09 4.52
C ARG A 468 -1.90 -33.52 3.11
N PHE A 469 -1.69 -34.39 2.12
CA PHE A 469 -1.74 -34.02 0.70
C PHE A 469 -3.20 -33.95 0.23
N GLN A 470 -3.57 -32.92 -0.55
CA GLN A 470 -4.91 -32.80 -1.13
C GLN A 470 -5.07 -33.72 -2.36
N ASN A 471 -5.00 -35.02 -2.16
CA ASN A 471 -5.27 -36.03 -3.19
C ASN A 471 -6.77 -36.12 -3.49
N LYS A 472 -7.24 -35.24 -4.37
CA LYS A 472 -8.40 -35.51 -5.23
C LYS A 472 -7.91 -35.59 -6.66
N SER A 473 -8.20 -36.68 -7.34
CA SER A 473 -8.04 -36.77 -8.79
C SER A 473 -8.84 -35.67 -9.47
N PRO A 474 -8.35 -35.06 -10.57
CA PRO A 474 -9.17 -34.20 -11.38
C PRO A 474 -10.34 -35.03 -11.93
N PHE A 475 -11.57 -34.54 -11.78
CA PHE A 475 -12.77 -35.26 -12.24
C PHE A 475 -12.83 -35.47 -13.77
N PHE A 476 -11.91 -34.84 -14.50
CA PHE A 476 -11.51 -35.23 -15.84
C PHE A 476 -9.98 -35.31 -15.92
N SER A 477 -9.44 -36.52 -15.97
CA SER A 477 -8.21 -36.79 -16.70
C SER A 477 -8.57 -36.95 -18.17
N TRP A 478 -8.09 -36.05 -19.03
CA TRP A 478 -8.06 -36.30 -20.47
C TRP A 478 -6.81 -37.12 -20.81
N CYS A 479 -6.96 -38.03 -21.77
CA CYS A 479 -5.87 -38.78 -22.39
C CYS A 479 -5.15 -37.91 -23.43
#